data_AF-Q6S451-F1
#
_entry.id   AF-Q6S451-F1
#
_cell.length_a   1.000
_cell.length_b   1.000
_cell.length_c   1.000
_cell.angle_alpha   90.00
_cell.angle_beta   90.00
_cell.angle_gamma   90.00
#
_symmetry.space_group_name_H-M   'P 1'
#
loop_
_entity.id
_entity.type
_entity.pdbx_description
1 polymer ?
#
loop_
_entity_poly.entity_id
_entity_poly.type
_entity_poly.pdbx_seq_one_letter_code
_entity_poly.pdbx_strand_id
1 'polypeptide(L)'
;VPVVKADPDLLPRLFAEFARRLNAIHGHAGYAVNLPPTAREENESSEYFMSNRLGPGLDVGDPFATEVRSLMDNIKTVDWLTLISASMVDRVGGVSVLKSELPMDWYRLTQCSEGLLIRAGVLPAAGVNAGSGDKPVGPPPVYVVLNAALRHLIPDTVSILQRGTVNGDAPVFNSKTSSNAWLRRLDVSSDELLAAKAAVLDTPRLSDSSS
;
A
#
# COMPACT_ATOMS: atom_id res chain seq x y z
N VAL A 1 22.38 1.86 -10.79
CA VAL A 1 21.03 2.36 -10.42
C VAL A 1 20.16 1.15 -10.12
N PRO A 2 19.41 1.09 -9.00
CA PRO A 2 18.48 0.00 -8.72
C PRO A 2 17.55 -0.25 -9.92
N VAL A 3 17.23 -1.50 -10.23
CA VAL A 3 16.47 -1.90 -11.44
C VAL A 3 15.19 -1.09 -11.62
N VAL A 4 14.41 -0.91 -10.55
CA VAL A 4 13.15 -0.12 -10.57
C VAL A 4 13.36 1.35 -10.93
N LYS A 5 14.51 1.94 -10.57
CA LYS A 5 14.83 3.33 -10.94
C LYS A 5 15.30 3.45 -12.39
N ALA A 6 15.86 2.37 -12.96
CA ALA A 6 16.31 2.35 -14.34
C ALA A 6 15.17 2.08 -15.33
N ASP A 7 14.22 1.21 -14.96
CA ASP A 7 12.97 0.97 -15.69
C ASP A 7 11.79 0.95 -14.68
N PRO A 8 11.14 2.10 -14.42
CA PRO A 8 9.98 2.19 -13.54
C PRO A 8 8.76 1.40 -14.02
N ASP A 9 8.72 0.98 -15.29
CA ASP A 9 7.62 0.23 -15.89
C ASP A 9 7.83 -1.29 -15.83
N LEU A 10 9.06 -1.76 -15.54
CA LEU A 10 9.36 -3.20 -15.45
C LEU A 10 8.53 -3.92 -14.38
N LEU A 11 8.54 -3.41 -13.15
CA LEU A 11 7.84 -4.05 -12.02
C LEU A 11 6.32 -4.04 -12.19
N PRO A 12 5.66 -2.93 -12.59
CA PRO A 12 4.25 -2.95 -12.94
C PRO A 12 3.90 -4.00 -14.01
N ARG A 13 4.72 -4.14 -15.05
CA ARG A 13 4.50 -5.16 -16.10
C ARG A 13 4.63 -6.58 -15.55
N LEU A 14 5.67 -6.86 -14.78
CA LEU A 14 5.89 -8.18 -14.15
C LEU A 14 4.77 -8.52 -13.17
N PHE A 15 4.36 -7.55 -12.34
CA PHE A 15 3.25 -7.70 -11.41
C PHE A 15 1.97 -8.08 -12.15
N ALA A 16 1.62 -7.36 -13.22
CA ALA A 16 0.45 -7.65 -14.03
C ALA A 16 0.52 -9.05 -14.68
N GLU A 17 1.69 -9.45 -15.18
CA GLU A 17 1.89 -10.77 -15.77
C GLU A 17 1.70 -11.89 -14.75
N PHE A 18 2.29 -11.78 -13.56
CA PHE A 18 2.09 -12.78 -12.50
C PHE A 18 0.66 -12.81 -11.99
N ALA A 19 0.02 -11.64 -11.84
CA ALA A 19 -1.38 -11.55 -11.44
C ALA A 19 -2.31 -12.29 -12.42
N ARG A 20 -2.07 -12.15 -13.74
CA ARG A 20 -2.82 -12.90 -14.76
C ARG A 20 -2.60 -14.40 -14.67
N ARG A 21 -1.34 -14.84 -14.52
CA ARG A 21 -0.99 -16.27 -14.41
C ARG A 21 -1.57 -16.94 -13.17
N LEU A 22 -1.64 -16.22 -12.06
CA LEU A 22 -2.17 -16.71 -10.80
C LEU A 22 -3.70 -16.58 -10.71
N ASN A 23 -4.34 -15.92 -11.68
CA ASN A 23 -5.73 -15.47 -11.58
C ASN A 23 -5.99 -14.73 -10.25
N ALA A 24 -5.07 -13.83 -9.90
CA ALA A 24 -5.10 -13.12 -8.64
C ALA A 24 -6.37 -12.25 -8.52
N ILE A 25 -7.07 -12.36 -7.40
CA ILE A 25 -8.29 -11.59 -7.12
C ILE A 25 -7.91 -10.18 -6.66
N HIS A 26 -6.91 -10.05 -5.80
CA HIS A 26 -6.36 -8.79 -5.33
C HIS A 26 -4.92 -8.99 -4.83
N GLY A 27 -4.20 -7.89 -4.65
CA GLY A 27 -2.82 -7.91 -4.15
C GLY A 27 -2.19 -6.53 -4.20
N HIS A 28 -1.01 -6.36 -3.62
CA HIS A 28 -0.28 -5.10 -3.70
C HIS A 28 1.23 -5.34 -3.78
N ALA A 29 1.98 -4.32 -4.16
CA ALA A 29 3.44 -4.34 -4.15
C ALA A 29 4.01 -2.93 -3.97
N GLY A 30 5.14 -2.86 -3.26
CA GLY A 30 5.86 -1.64 -2.92
C GLY A 30 7.09 -1.94 -2.07
N TYR A 31 7.37 -1.12 -1.06
CA TYR A 31 8.47 -1.39 -0.12
C TYR A 31 8.00 -2.20 1.08
N ALA A 32 8.80 -3.19 1.47
CA ALA A 32 8.65 -3.98 2.68
C ALA A 32 10.03 -4.30 3.27
N VAL A 33 10.07 -4.73 4.53
CA VAL A 33 11.30 -5.26 5.14
C VAL A 33 11.41 -6.76 4.84
N ASN A 34 12.56 -7.19 4.35
CA ASN A 34 12.84 -8.61 4.18
C ASN A 34 13.21 -9.23 5.53
N LEU A 35 12.28 -10.00 6.09
CA LEU A 35 12.53 -10.78 7.30
C LEU A 35 13.06 -12.19 6.94
N PRO A 36 13.99 -12.76 7.72
CA PRO A 36 14.45 -14.12 7.50
C PRO A 36 13.29 -15.13 7.59
N PRO A 37 13.11 -16.03 6.61
CA PRO A 37 12.02 -17.02 6.66
C PRO A 37 12.04 -17.92 7.89
N THR A 38 13.24 -18.20 8.44
CA THR A 38 13.44 -19.10 9.60
C THR A 38 13.48 -18.39 10.94
N ALA A 39 13.37 -17.06 10.97
CA ALA A 39 13.44 -16.26 12.18
C ALA A 39 12.57 -15.00 12.06
N ARG A 40 11.36 -15.15 11.51
CA ARG A 40 10.48 -14.01 11.20
C ARG A 40 10.06 -13.31 12.50
N GLU A 41 9.51 -14.06 13.45
CA GLU A 41 8.95 -13.53 14.71
C GLU A 41 10.01 -12.79 15.54
N GLU A 42 11.24 -13.30 15.60
CA GLU A 42 12.35 -12.65 16.30
C GLU A 42 12.76 -11.30 15.66
N ASN A 43 12.48 -11.12 14.37
CA ASN A 43 12.85 -9.94 13.60
C ASN A 43 11.65 -9.00 13.29
N GLU A 44 10.42 -9.35 13.68
CA GLU A 44 9.23 -8.50 13.48
C GLU A 44 9.35 -7.15 14.19
N SER A 45 10.05 -7.10 15.33
CA SER A 45 10.35 -5.85 16.04
C SER A 45 11.24 -4.91 15.21
N SER A 46 12.12 -5.46 14.37
CA SER A 46 12.91 -4.67 13.42
C SER A 46 12.04 -4.15 12.29
N GLU A 47 11.11 -4.94 11.74
CA GLU A 47 10.13 -4.45 10.76
C GLU A 47 9.27 -3.34 11.36
N TYR A 48 8.78 -3.49 12.60
CA TYR A 48 8.04 -2.45 13.32
C TYR A 48 8.86 -1.16 13.46
N PHE A 49 10.11 -1.26 13.92
CA PHE A 49 10.98 -0.09 14.05
C PHE A 49 11.21 0.59 12.70
N MET A 50 11.47 -0.19 11.65
CA MET A 50 11.73 0.34 10.31
C MET A 50 10.49 0.96 9.67
N SER A 51 9.28 0.43 9.91
CA SER A 51 8.05 1.05 9.40
C SER A 51 7.80 2.42 10.03
N ASN A 52 8.08 2.57 11.32
CA ASN A 52 7.96 3.85 12.01
C ASN A 52 9.05 4.85 11.58
N ARG A 53 10.25 4.36 11.25
CA ARG A 53 11.38 5.22 10.85
C ARG A 53 11.34 5.63 9.38
N LEU A 54 11.01 4.71 8.48
CA LEU A 54 11.01 4.94 7.03
C LEU A 54 9.70 5.58 6.53
N GLY A 55 8.61 5.38 7.26
CA GLY A 55 7.32 6.00 7.01
C GLY A 55 6.20 4.98 6.72
N PRO A 56 4.95 5.48 6.68
CA PRO A 56 3.75 4.64 6.61
C PRO A 56 3.47 4.07 5.21
N GLY A 57 4.30 4.35 4.20
CA GLY A 57 4.25 3.67 2.91
C GLY A 57 4.91 2.29 2.91
N LEU A 58 5.54 1.88 4.02
CA LEU A 58 6.15 0.56 4.16
C LEU A 58 5.09 -0.50 4.50
N ASP A 59 5.10 -1.61 3.79
CA ASP A 59 4.28 -2.77 4.13
C ASP A 59 4.84 -3.55 5.33
N VAL A 60 3.96 -4.09 6.17
CA VAL A 60 4.33 -4.89 7.34
C VAL A 60 3.46 -6.14 7.49
N GLY A 61 3.96 -7.07 8.29
CA GLY A 61 3.23 -8.21 8.79
C GLY A 61 3.43 -9.49 7.99
N ASP A 62 2.84 -10.57 8.49
CA ASP A 62 2.84 -11.88 7.86
C ASP A 62 1.50 -12.09 7.13
N PRO A 63 1.50 -12.25 5.79
CA PRO A 63 0.31 -12.60 5.02
C PRO A 63 -0.40 -13.87 5.53
N PHE A 64 0.33 -14.80 6.17
CA PHE A 64 -0.22 -16.03 6.75
C PHE A 64 -0.72 -15.86 8.19
N ALA A 65 -0.29 -14.82 8.92
CA ALA A 65 -0.77 -14.53 10.28
C ALA A 65 -2.05 -13.70 10.29
N THR A 66 -2.31 -12.96 9.21
CA THR A 66 -3.53 -12.16 9.09
C THR A 66 -4.72 -13.10 8.88
N GLU A 67 -5.84 -12.87 9.58
CA GLU A 67 -7.06 -13.66 9.38
C GLU A 67 -7.51 -13.55 7.92
N VAL A 68 -7.19 -14.59 7.13
CA VAL A 68 -7.47 -14.68 5.68
C VAL A 68 -8.93 -14.34 5.39
N ARG A 69 -9.85 -14.70 6.31
CA ARG A 69 -11.29 -14.45 6.17
C ARG A 69 -11.64 -12.98 5.99
N SER A 70 -11.05 -12.06 6.76
CA SER A 70 -11.36 -10.63 6.62
C SER A 70 -10.81 -10.04 5.33
N LEU A 71 -9.81 -10.70 4.72
CA LEU A 71 -9.15 -10.30 3.48
C LEU A 71 -9.61 -11.07 2.24
N MET A 72 -10.56 -12.02 2.33
CA MET A 72 -11.03 -12.74 1.13
C MET A 72 -11.74 -11.80 0.14
N ASP A 73 -12.52 -10.87 0.68
CA ASP A 73 -13.29 -9.89 -0.09
C ASP A 73 -12.78 -8.46 0.15
N ASN A 74 -11.61 -8.28 0.75
CA ASN A 74 -11.06 -6.96 1.08
C ASN A 74 -9.56 -6.92 0.80
N ILE A 75 -9.01 -5.72 0.67
CA ILE A 75 -7.55 -5.54 0.59
C ILE A 75 -6.99 -5.20 1.95
N LYS A 76 -5.78 -5.69 2.26
CA LYS A 76 -5.08 -5.33 3.49
C LYS A 76 -4.77 -3.84 3.53
N THR A 77 -4.29 -3.30 2.42
CA THR A 77 -3.87 -1.91 2.29
C THR A 77 -3.74 -1.52 0.82
N VAL A 78 -3.44 -0.24 0.57
CA VAL A 78 -2.98 0.25 -0.72
C VAL A 78 -1.46 0.43 -0.68
N ASP A 79 -0.83 0.33 -1.85
CA ASP A 79 0.61 0.45 -2.02
C ASP A 79 0.93 1.05 -3.40
N TRP A 80 2.21 1.11 -3.79
CA TRP A 80 2.65 1.59 -5.11
C TRP A 80 1.86 0.93 -6.25
N LEU A 81 1.69 -0.39 -6.19
CA LEU A 81 0.84 -1.17 -7.07
C LEU A 81 -0.24 -1.81 -6.24
N THR A 82 -1.50 -1.66 -6.65
CA THR A 82 -2.67 -2.25 -5.98
C THR A 82 -3.57 -2.88 -7.03
N LEU A 83 -3.81 -4.19 -6.92
CA LEU A 83 -4.77 -4.93 -7.74
C LEU A 83 -6.04 -5.17 -6.93
N ILE A 84 -7.18 -4.87 -7.54
CA ILE A 84 -8.51 -5.15 -7.00
C ILE A 84 -9.33 -5.92 -8.03
N SER A 85 -10.25 -6.78 -7.58
CA SER A 85 -11.11 -7.59 -8.45
C SER A 85 -12.19 -6.75 -9.14
N ALA A 86 -12.88 -7.31 -10.15
CA ALA A 86 -14.08 -6.70 -10.74
C ALA A 86 -15.11 -6.29 -9.68
N SER A 87 -15.44 -7.20 -8.76
CA SER A 87 -16.42 -6.94 -7.70
C SER A 87 -15.99 -5.82 -6.74
N MET A 88 -14.69 -5.67 -6.50
CA MET A 88 -14.15 -4.56 -5.72
C MET A 88 -14.19 -3.24 -6.50
N VAL A 89 -13.94 -3.26 -7.81
CA VAL A 89 -14.10 -2.08 -8.69
C VAL A 89 -15.55 -1.59 -8.67
N ASP A 90 -16.53 -2.49 -8.74
CA ASP A 90 -17.95 -2.14 -8.67
C ASP A 90 -18.31 -1.51 -7.31
N ARG A 91 -17.78 -2.05 -6.21
CA ARG A 91 -18.00 -1.54 -4.84
C ARG A 91 -17.49 -0.11 -4.62
N VAL A 92 -16.49 0.32 -5.39
CA VAL A 92 -15.97 1.71 -5.36
C VAL A 92 -16.58 2.60 -6.44
N GLY A 93 -17.67 2.15 -7.09
CA GLY A 93 -18.41 2.93 -8.08
C GLY A 93 -17.88 2.81 -9.51
N GLY A 94 -16.94 1.90 -9.77
CA GLY A 94 -16.42 1.61 -11.10
C GLY A 94 -15.23 2.48 -11.52
N VAL A 95 -14.69 2.17 -12.70
CA VAL A 95 -13.48 2.82 -13.23
C VAL A 95 -13.68 4.34 -13.47
N SER A 96 -14.88 4.80 -13.82
CA SER A 96 -15.11 6.24 -14.05
C SER A 96 -15.02 7.04 -12.75
N VAL A 97 -15.51 6.50 -11.64
CA VAL A 97 -15.42 7.13 -10.31
C VAL A 97 -13.97 7.18 -9.85
N LEU A 98 -13.21 6.10 -10.05
CA LEU A 98 -11.77 6.11 -9.75
C LEU A 98 -11.03 7.17 -10.59
N LYS A 99 -11.37 7.34 -11.87
CA LYS A 99 -10.78 8.39 -12.72
C LYS A 99 -11.16 9.81 -12.30
N SER A 100 -12.32 10.02 -11.67
CA SER A 100 -12.69 11.35 -11.16
C SER A 100 -12.04 11.66 -9.81
N GLU A 101 -11.79 10.64 -8.99
CA GLU A 101 -11.15 10.82 -7.68
C GLU A 101 -9.63 10.94 -7.75
N LEU A 102 -9.00 10.28 -8.72
CA LEU A 102 -7.55 10.18 -8.86
C LEU A 102 -7.02 11.13 -9.96
N PRO A 103 -6.05 12.01 -9.65
CA PRO A 103 -5.33 12.80 -10.64
C PRO A 103 -4.54 11.92 -11.64
N MET A 104 -5.13 11.58 -12.79
CA MET A 104 -4.61 10.55 -13.70
C MET A 104 -3.18 10.79 -14.27
N ASP A 105 -2.66 12.00 -14.23
CA ASP A 105 -1.24 12.27 -14.55
C ASP A 105 -0.26 11.59 -13.56
N TRP A 106 -0.74 11.16 -12.38
CA TRP A 106 0.05 10.50 -11.33
C TRP A 106 -0.42 9.06 -11.03
N TYR A 107 -1.54 8.63 -11.62
CA TYR A 107 -2.07 7.29 -11.46
C TYR A 107 -2.24 6.58 -12.79
N ARG A 108 -2.00 5.28 -12.83
CA ARG A 108 -2.32 4.45 -14.00
C ARG A 108 -3.28 3.35 -13.62
N LEU A 109 -4.41 3.32 -14.31
CA LEU A 109 -5.42 2.27 -14.21
C LEU A 109 -5.28 1.35 -15.42
N THR A 110 -4.93 0.09 -15.19
CA THR A 110 -4.73 -0.91 -16.26
C THR A 110 -5.60 -2.11 -15.99
N GLN A 111 -6.37 -2.56 -16.98
CA GLN A 111 -7.10 -3.82 -16.86
C GLN A 111 -6.11 -4.97 -16.63
N CYS A 112 -6.33 -5.75 -15.58
CA CYS A 112 -5.44 -6.84 -15.20
C CYS A 112 -6.25 -8.00 -14.64
N SER A 113 -6.15 -9.16 -15.31
CA SER A 113 -7.09 -10.28 -15.10
C SER A 113 -8.53 -9.79 -15.28
N GLU A 114 -9.46 -10.25 -14.44
CA GLU A 114 -10.83 -9.72 -14.36
C GLU A 114 -10.90 -8.39 -13.60
N GLY A 115 -9.81 -7.91 -13.01
CA GLY A 115 -9.77 -6.75 -12.13
C GLY A 115 -9.06 -5.53 -12.72
N LEU A 116 -8.66 -4.64 -11.82
CA LEU A 116 -7.99 -3.38 -12.14
C LEU A 116 -6.69 -3.27 -11.35
N LEU A 117 -5.58 -3.11 -12.08
CA LEU A 117 -4.30 -2.73 -11.51
C LEU A 117 -4.20 -1.20 -11.46
N ILE A 118 -3.90 -0.69 -10.28
CA ILE A 118 -3.74 0.72 -9.99
C ILE A 118 -2.29 0.96 -9.60
N ARG A 119 -1.60 1.85 -10.33
CA ARG A 119 -0.28 2.35 -9.96
C ARG A 119 -0.39 3.76 -9.40
N ALA A 120 0.17 3.99 -8.22
CA ALA A 120 0.19 5.28 -7.53
C ALA A 120 1.61 5.89 -7.56
N GLY A 121 1.88 6.76 -8.55
CA GLY A 121 3.17 7.42 -8.74
C GLY A 121 4.21 6.61 -9.54
N VAL A 122 5.32 7.26 -9.86
CA VAL A 122 6.38 6.70 -10.72
C VAL A 122 7.19 5.61 -10.02
N LEU A 123 7.53 5.78 -8.74
CA LEU A 123 8.36 4.87 -7.96
C LEU A 123 7.67 4.54 -6.63
N PRO A 124 7.98 3.40 -6.00
CA PRO A 124 7.52 3.11 -4.66
C PRO A 124 8.13 4.10 -3.66
N ALA A 125 7.39 4.42 -2.59
CA ALA A 125 7.79 5.37 -1.57
C ALA A 125 7.45 4.85 -0.16
N ALA A 126 8.42 4.81 0.74
CA ALA A 126 8.17 4.43 2.13
C ALA A 126 7.56 5.61 2.94
N GLY A 127 7.80 6.84 2.51
CA GLY A 127 7.29 8.04 3.16
C GLY A 127 7.85 9.31 2.52
N VAL A 128 7.38 10.45 2.99
CA VAL A 128 7.87 11.78 2.59
C VAL A 128 8.47 12.50 3.80
N ASN A 129 9.67 13.06 3.63
CA ASN A 129 10.27 13.88 4.67
C ASN A 129 9.42 15.13 4.87
N ALA A 130 8.85 15.30 6.07
CA ALA A 130 7.93 16.40 6.40
C ALA A 130 8.64 17.75 6.66
N GLY A 131 9.77 18.01 5.98
CA GLY A 131 10.65 19.16 6.19
C GLY A 131 11.93 18.84 6.98
N SER A 132 12.68 19.87 7.36
CA SER A 132 13.87 19.76 8.21
C SER A 132 13.51 19.57 9.70
N GLY A 133 14.24 18.71 10.40
CA GLY A 133 14.09 18.43 11.85
C GLY A 133 13.67 16.99 12.15
N ASP A 134 13.39 16.69 13.43
CA ASP A 134 12.96 15.37 13.94
C ASP A 134 11.47 15.05 13.66
N LYS A 135 10.86 15.66 12.64
CA LYS A 135 9.46 15.37 12.32
C LYS A 135 9.33 13.94 11.79
N PRO A 136 8.31 13.18 12.23
CA PRO A 136 8.04 11.85 11.68
C PRO A 136 7.87 11.91 10.16
N VAL A 137 8.37 10.88 9.48
CA VAL A 137 8.19 10.74 8.04
C VAL A 137 6.70 10.57 7.74
N GLY A 138 6.15 11.47 6.93
CA GLY A 138 4.73 11.49 6.57
C GLY A 138 4.37 10.46 5.49
N PRO A 139 3.07 10.21 5.26
CA PRO A 139 2.63 9.30 4.22
C PRO A 139 2.86 9.85 2.81
N PRO A 140 3.21 9.01 1.82
CA PRO A 140 3.24 9.43 0.43
C PRO A 140 1.86 9.97 0.01
N PRO A 141 1.75 11.17 -0.58
CA PRO A 141 0.46 11.78 -0.88
C PRO A 141 -0.35 10.96 -1.88
N VAL A 142 0.33 10.27 -2.81
CA VAL A 142 -0.32 9.34 -3.75
C VAL A 142 -0.93 8.11 -3.07
N TYR A 143 -0.45 7.71 -1.90
CA TYR A 143 -1.03 6.58 -1.16
C TYR A 143 -2.19 7.04 -0.28
N VAL A 144 -2.13 8.25 0.27
CA VAL A 144 -3.25 8.85 1.01
C VAL A 144 -4.47 9.00 0.11
N VAL A 145 -4.27 9.58 -1.09
CA VAL A 145 -5.37 9.80 -2.04
C VAL A 145 -5.94 8.48 -2.56
N LEU A 146 -5.10 7.48 -2.84
CA LEU A 146 -5.57 6.14 -3.22
C LEU A 146 -6.30 5.43 -2.06
N ASN A 147 -5.79 5.55 -0.84
CA ASN A 147 -6.42 4.97 0.36
C ASN A 147 -7.81 5.55 0.54
N ALA A 148 -7.98 6.87 0.40
CA ALA A 148 -9.30 7.50 0.48
C ALA A 148 -10.28 6.94 -0.56
N ALA A 149 -9.84 6.75 -1.81
CA ALA A 149 -10.68 6.20 -2.88
C ALA A 149 -11.05 4.71 -2.66
N LEU A 150 -10.18 3.94 -1.99
CA LEU A 150 -10.36 2.50 -1.76
C LEU A 150 -10.71 2.16 -0.31
N ARG A 151 -10.97 3.14 0.56
CA ARG A 151 -11.05 2.93 2.01
C ARG A 151 -12.09 1.90 2.42
N HIS A 152 -13.21 1.86 1.68
CA HIS A 152 -14.30 0.90 1.87
C HIS A 152 -13.93 -0.56 1.55
N LEU A 153 -12.79 -0.79 0.90
CA LEU A 153 -12.25 -2.12 0.63
C LEU A 153 -11.24 -2.56 1.70
N ILE A 154 -10.85 -1.70 2.64
CA ILE A 154 -9.93 -2.04 3.73
C ILE A 154 -10.77 -2.33 4.99
N PRO A 155 -10.57 -3.48 5.65
CA PRO A 155 -11.35 -3.83 6.82
C PRO A 155 -11.04 -2.91 7.98
N ASP A 156 -12.06 -2.63 8.82
CA ASP A 156 -11.86 -1.83 10.03
C ASP A 156 -11.13 -2.57 11.15
N THR A 157 -11.03 -3.89 11.03
CA THR A 157 -10.37 -4.73 12.01
C THR A 157 -9.71 -5.94 11.38
N VAL A 158 -8.55 -6.30 11.92
CA VAL A 158 -7.87 -7.59 11.72
C VAL A 158 -7.45 -8.15 13.08
N SER A 159 -7.05 -9.42 13.14
CA SER A 159 -6.59 -10.04 14.39
C SER A 159 -5.25 -9.46 14.83
N ILE A 160 -4.18 -9.84 14.13
CA ILE A 160 -2.82 -9.35 14.33
C ILE A 160 -2.09 -9.35 12.98
N LEU A 161 -1.20 -8.38 12.76
CA LEU A 161 -0.34 -8.35 11.56
C LEU A 161 1.00 -9.05 11.81
N GLN A 162 1.46 -9.05 13.06
CA GLN A 162 2.70 -9.69 13.53
C GLN A 162 2.38 -10.56 14.75
N ARG A 163 3.19 -11.57 15.06
CA ARG A 163 3.01 -12.38 16.28
C ARG A 163 3.84 -11.84 17.45
N GLY A 164 5.07 -11.41 17.16
CA GLY A 164 6.12 -11.23 18.14
C GLY A 164 6.55 -12.56 18.75
N THR A 165 7.56 -12.50 19.63
CA THR A 165 8.01 -13.67 20.40
C THR A 165 7.24 -13.80 21.71
N VAL A 166 7.02 -15.03 22.20
CA VAL A 166 6.22 -15.33 23.40
C VAL A 166 6.60 -14.51 24.64
N ASN A 167 7.89 -14.22 24.84
CA ASN A 167 8.42 -13.44 25.96
C ASN A 167 9.09 -12.13 25.48
N GLY A 168 8.67 -11.60 24.34
CA GLY A 168 9.26 -10.39 23.77
C GLY A 168 8.54 -9.13 24.23
N ASP A 169 9.32 -8.19 24.79
CA ASP A 169 8.82 -6.89 25.24
C ASP A 169 8.91 -5.84 24.13
N ALA A 170 9.56 -6.19 23.02
CA ALA A 170 9.80 -5.29 21.90
C ALA A 170 8.48 -4.98 21.16
N PRO A 171 8.23 -3.71 20.79
CA PRO A 171 7.02 -3.33 20.05
C PRO A 171 6.88 -4.06 18.71
N VAL A 172 5.69 -4.60 18.48
CA VAL A 172 5.24 -5.26 17.26
C VAL A 172 3.73 -5.03 17.06
N PHE A 173 3.22 -5.28 15.86
CA PHE A 173 1.78 -5.21 15.52
C PHE A 173 1.02 -6.49 15.95
N ASN A 174 1.22 -6.94 17.20
CA ASN A 174 0.66 -8.19 17.73
C ASN A 174 -0.63 -8.03 18.54
N SER A 175 -1.29 -6.87 18.41
CA SER A 175 -2.60 -6.62 19.00
C SER A 175 -3.57 -6.09 17.96
N LYS A 176 -4.87 -6.31 18.18
CA LYS A 176 -5.93 -5.71 17.34
C LYS A 176 -5.77 -4.20 17.25
N THR A 177 -5.48 -3.53 18.38
CA THR A 177 -5.32 -2.07 18.42
C THR A 177 -4.17 -1.60 17.53
N SER A 178 -2.98 -2.17 17.69
CA SER A 178 -1.81 -1.79 16.88
C SER A 178 -1.99 -2.14 15.41
N SER A 179 -2.58 -3.29 15.12
CA SER A 179 -2.85 -3.74 13.75
C SER A 179 -3.89 -2.86 13.06
N ASN A 180 -4.97 -2.51 13.75
CA ASN A 180 -6.00 -1.63 13.21
C ASN A 180 -5.47 -0.20 13.02
N ALA A 181 -4.60 0.28 13.92
CA ALA A 181 -3.91 1.55 13.73
C ALA A 181 -3.05 1.53 12.46
N TRP A 182 -2.36 0.42 12.18
CA TRP A 182 -1.60 0.27 10.93
C TRP A 182 -2.50 0.23 9.68
N LEU A 183 -3.65 -0.43 9.73
CA LEU A 183 -4.61 -0.41 8.61
C LEU A 183 -5.10 1.02 8.30
N ARG A 184 -5.29 1.83 9.35
CA ARG A 184 -5.76 3.22 9.26
C ARG A 184 -4.65 4.27 9.10
N ARG A 185 -3.38 3.86 8.94
CA ARG A 185 -2.23 4.78 8.92
C ARG A 185 -2.27 5.81 7.78
N LEU A 186 -3.09 5.57 6.75
CA LEU A 186 -3.30 6.46 5.60
C LEU A 186 -4.68 7.15 5.65
N ASP A 187 -5.47 6.92 6.68
CA ASP A 187 -6.76 7.60 6.87
C ASP A 187 -6.50 9.04 7.28
N VAL A 188 -7.21 9.96 6.63
CA VAL A 188 -7.07 11.41 6.85
C VAL A 188 -8.45 12.07 6.80
N SER A 189 -8.55 13.26 7.39
CA SER A 189 -9.74 14.12 7.26
C SER A 189 -9.91 14.66 5.83
N SER A 190 -11.07 15.22 5.52
CA SER A 190 -11.32 15.83 4.19
C SER A 190 -10.36 16.97 3.85
N ASP A 191 -9.98 17.79 4.84
CA ASP A 191 -9.04 18.90 4.65
C ASP A 191 -7.62 18.39 4.38
N GLU A 192 -7.20 17.36 5.11
CA GLU A 192 -5.92 16.69 4.89
C GLU A 192 -5.89 15.93 3.56
N LEU A 193 -7.03 15.37 3.12
CA LEU A 193 -7.14 14.76 1.78
C LEU A 193 -6.98 15.81 0.68
N LEU A 194 -7.54 17.01 0.84
CA LEU A 194 -7.33 18.11 -0.09
C LEU A 194 -5.86 18.54 -0.14
N ALA A 195 -5.22 18.63 1.03
CA ALA A 195 -3.79 18.91 1.12
C ALA A 195 -2.94 17.80 0.47
N ALA A 196 -3.30 16.53 0.64
CA ALA A 196 -2.64 15.40 -0.02
C ALA A 196 -2.82 15.47 -1.55
N LYS A 197 -4.04 15.76 -2.05
CA LYS A 197 -4.30 15.96 -3.49
C LYS A 197 -3.44 17.10 -4.05
N ALA A 198 -3.25 18.19 -3.32
CA ALA A 198 -2.34 19.27 -3.71
C ALA A 198 -0.87 18.82 -3.72
N ALA A 199 -0.42 18.10 -2.68
CA ALA A 199 0.95 17.59 -2.57
C ALA A 199 1.31 16.55 -3.64
N VAL A 200 0.32 15.83 -4.21
CA VAL A 200 0.54 14.96 -5.38
C VAL A 200 1.09 15.77 -6.56
N LEU A 201 0.65 17.02 -6.74
CA LEU A 201 1.04 17.85 -7.89
C LEU A 201 2.54 18.19 -7.90
N ASP A 202 3.19 18.15 -6.73
CA ASP A 202 4.63 18.37 -6.56
C ASP A 202 5.46 17.09 -6.80
N THR A 203 4.81 15.95 -7.03
CA THR A 203 5.48 14.68 -7.33
C THR A 203 5.65 14.47 -8.83
N PRO A 204 6.62 13.62 -9.26
CA PRO A 204 6.80 13.32 -10.68
C PRO A 204 5.54 12.72 -11.31
N ARG A 205 5.16 13.24 -12.48
CA ARG A 205 4.08 12.67 -13.31
C ARG A 205 4.52 11.35 -13.93
N LEU A 206 3.56 10.46 -14.15
CA LEU A 206 3.76 9.32 -15.01
C LEU A 206 3.93 9.84 -16.44
N SER A 207 5.02 9.46 -17.12
CA SER A 207 5.12 9.67 -18.56
C SER A 207 4.04 8.86 -19.26
N ASP A 208 3.48 9.36 -20.34
CA ASP A 208 2.71 8.54 -21.28
C ASP A 208 3.66 7.50 -21.89
N SER A 209 3.78 6.33 -21.27
CA SER A 209 4.44 5.19 -21.89
C SER A 209 3.57 4.82 -23.09
N SER A 210 4.07 5.06 -24.30
CA SER A 210 3.45 4.57 -25.53
C SER A 210 3.31 3.05 -25.42
N SER A 211 2.13 2.57 -25.83
CA SER A 211 1.66 1.19 -25.88
C SER A 211 2.70 0.14 -26.27
#